data_AF-A0A3M1P8N3-F1
#
_entry.id   AF-A0A3M1P8N3-F1
#
_cell.length_a   1.000
_cell.length_b   1.000
_cell.length_c   1.000
_cell.angle_alpha   90.00
_cell.angle_beta   90.00
_cell.angle_gamma   90.00
#
_symmetry.space_group_name_H-M   'P 1'
#
loop_
_entity.id
_entity.type
_entity.pdbx_description
1 polymer ?
#
loop_
_entity_poly.entity_id
_entity_poly.type
_entity_poly.pdbx_seq_one_letter_code
_entity_poly.pdbx_strand_id
1 'polypeptide(L)'
;MRYLHLLVLLLYGCSGVPVGEPDVVPLTSEPVWSEEAFRQHLRVLGSEALGGRMTGTRGYLQAAGYVEAQWRLALLQPVTETSFKRLYPVQVRVPRRIRVQMSARDSLFFVPGLEVMPDPGTGGGTRVARQLTTLRDSSLTLSGAAVMVPDSAFHEGMAAEVAARGGEVMLVVGELWPGVRGMPEAPLPIVRIRPEAAMRLAGLSRDGLLRWMQGTKRRRLFADLVVTVEHEASPYVWGLNLLGFVAGQHPVPARELVIVCAHLDGPGQPAGVRVYDPTRSGDAAAAVIELARRFSSMAHWTDLPERTILFALWSGSTFDHAGLRAYL
;
A
#
# COMPACT_ATOMS: atom_id res chain seq x y z
N MET A 1 44.05 -4.81 -62.08
CA MET A 1 43.89 -4.71 -60.61
C MET A 1 42.67 -5.53 -60.22
N ARG A 2 42.88 -6.67 -59.54
CA ARG A 2 41.87 -7.67 -59.22
C ARG A 2 41.24 -7.35 -57.86
N TYR A 3 39.91 -7.30 -57.82
CA TYR A 3 39.09 -7.20 -56.62
C TYR A 3 39.11 -8.54 -55.87
N LEU A 4 39.38 -8.52 -54.56
CA LEU A 4 39.07 -9.62 -53.65
C LEU A 4 38.55 -9.02 -52.34
N HIS A 5 37.23 -8.98 -52.20
CA HIS A 5 36.55 -8.64 -50.96
C HIS A 5 36.49 -9.90 -50.07
N LEU A 6 37.10 -9.83 -48.88
CA LEU A 6 36.89 -10.79 -47.82
C LEU A 6 36.86 -10.02 -46.49
N LEU A 7 35.69 -9.84 -45.90
CA LEU A 7 35.62 -9.52 -44.47
C LEU A 7 34.31 -10.06 -43.86
N VAL A 8 34.45 -11.31 -43.39
CA VAL A 8 33.89 -11.94 -42.19
C VAL A 8 32.76 -11.19 -41.46
N LEU A 9 31.57 -11.77 -41.52
CA LEU A 9 30.46 -11.53 -40.59
C LEU A 9 30.80 -12.15 -39.22
N LEU A 10 31.06 -11.32 -38.21
CA LEU A 10 31.12 -11.73 -36.80
C LEU A 10 29.70 -11.75 -36.22
N LEU A 11 29.13 -12.96 -36.13
CA LEU A 11 27.95 -13.24 -35.33
C LEU A 11 28.36 -13.23 -33.85
N TYR A 12 28.25 -12.08 -33.18
CA TYR A 12 28.25 -12.04 -31.72
C TYR A 12 26.89 -12.56 -31.23
N GLY A 13 26.87 -13.80 -30.77
CA GLY A 13 25.77 -14.33 -30.00
C GLY A 13 25.65 -13.57 -28.69
N CYS A 14 24.43 -13.16 -28.34
CA CYS A 14 24.10 -12.65 -27.02
C CYS A 14 24.22 -13.78 -25.99
N SER A 15 25.43 -14.07 -25.51
CA SER A 15 25.61 -14.79 -24.25
C SER A 15 25.30 -13.81 -23.11
N GLY A 16 24.14 -13.98 -22.47
CA GLY A 16 23.83 -13.26 -21.24
C GLY A 16 24.92 -13.53 -20.22
N VAL A 17 25.64 -12.48 -19.82
CA VAL A 17 26.57 -12.53 -18.68
C VAL A 17 25.71 -12.83 -17.45
N PRO A 18 25.90 -13.96 -16.76
CA PRO A 18 25.25 -14.18 -15.48
C PRO A 18 25.85 -13.15 -14.52
N VAL A 19 25.06 -12.14 -14.16
CA VAL A 19 25.37 -11.26 -13.03
C VAL A 19 25.26 -12.14 -11.80
N GLY A 20 26.38 -12.63 -11.30
CA GLY A 20 26.42 -13.33 -10.02
C GLY A 20 25.83 -12.42 -8.95
N GLU A 21 24.98 -12.96 -8.08
CA GLU A 21 24.55 -12.23 -6.89
C GLU A 21 25.82 -11.77 -6.15
N PRO A 22 25.95 -10.46 -5.85
CA PRO A 22 27.13 -9.97 -5.17
C PRO A 22 27.25 -10.66 -3.81
N ASP A 23 28.46 -11.07 -3.45
CA ASP A 23 28.76 -11.59 -2.11
C ASP A 23 28.27 -10.58 -1.07
N VAL A 24 27.26 -10.97 -0.29
CA VAL A 24 26.78 -10.17 0.83
C VAL A 24 27.81 -10.27 1.94
N VAL A 25 28.79 -9.36 1.93
CA VAL A 25 29.75 -9.20 3.02
C VAL A 25 28.95 -8.86 4.29
N PRO A 26 28.99 -9.70 5.34
CA PRO A 26 28.32 -9.38 6.59
C PRO A 26 28.86 -8.06 7.12
N LEU A 27 27.97 -7.12 7.43
CA LEU A 27 28.35 -5.91 8.15
C LEU A 27 28.85 -6.33 9.53
N THR A 28 30.17 -6.27 9.72
CA THR A 28 30.85 -6.64 10.98
C THR A 28 30.84 -5.51 12.01
N SER A 29 30.37 -4.33 11.65
CA SER A 29 30.23 -3.19 12.55
C SER A 29 28.94 -3.26 13.35
N GLU A 30 29.02 -2.88 14.62
CA GLU A 30 27.82 -2.64 15.42
C GLU A 30 26.91 -1.61 14.74
N PRO A 31 25.58 -1.76 14.85
CA PRO A 31 24.64 -0.84 14.24
C PRO A 31 24.92 0.62 14.64
N VAL A 32 25.26 1.47 13.67
CA VAL A 32 25.55 2.90 13.90
C VAL A 32 24.24 3.71 13.96
N TRP A 33 23.25 3.31 14.78
CA TRP A 33 22.02 4.08 15.02
C TRP A 33 21.79 4.34 16.50
N SER A 34 20.93 5.30 16.84
CA SER A 34 20.58 5.57 18.24
C SER A 34 19.27 4.87 18.57
N GLU A 35 19.32 3.88 19.46
CA GLU A 35 18.12 3.16 19.88
C GLU A 35 17.07 4.10 20.50
N GLU A 36 17.53 5.06 21.32
CA GLU A 36 16.64 6.02 21.96
C GLU A 36 15.97 6.94 20.92
N ALA A 37 16.72 7.46 19.95
CA ALA A 37 16.15 8.33 18.92
C ALA A 37 15.18 7.56 18.01
N PHE A 38 15.52 6.33 17.63
CA PHE A 38 14.65 5.47 16.86
C PHE A 38 13.33 5.18 17.60
N ARG A 39 13.40 4.82 18.89
CA ARG A 39 12.21 4.64 19.75
C ARG A 39 11.38 5.92 19.87
N GLN A 40 12.02 7.09 19.94
CA GLN A 40 11.32 8.36 19.96
C GLN A 40 10.54 8.60 18.65
N HIS A 41 11.15 8.33 17.48
CA HIS A 41 10.46 8.42 16.20
C HIS A 41 9.25 7.47 16.12
N LEU A 42 9.41 6.22 16.56
CA LEU A 42 8.30 5.27 16.63
C LEU A 42 7.15 5.78 17.50
N ARG A 43 7.46 6.32 18.69
CA ARG A 43 6.43 6.88 19.60
C ARG A 43 5.66 8.03 18.95
N VAL A 44 6.33 8.93 18.23
CA VAL A 44 5.68 10.06 17.57
C VAL A 44 4.85 9.60 16.37
N LEU A 45 5.44 8.80 15.47
CA LEU A 45 4.77 8.33 14.24
C LEU A 45 3.62 7.36 14.52
N GLY A 46 3.68 6.60 15.61
CA GLY A 46 2.61 5.75 16.09
C GLY A 46 1.64 6.43 17.07
N SER A 47 1.80 7.72 17.34
CA SER A 47 1.01 8.39 18.39
C SER A 47 -0.46 8.58 18.01
N GLU A 48 -1.31 8.47 19.02
CA GLU A 48 -2.72 8.78 18.92
C GLU A 48 -3.02 10.22 18.48
N ALA A 49 -2.10 11.14 18.77
CA ALA A 49 -2.21 12.56 18.47
C ALA A 49 -2.23 12.87 16.97
N LEU A 50 -1.59 12.01 16.16
CA LEU A 50 -1.66 12.13 14.70
C LEU A 50 -3.02 11.68 14.14
N GLY A 51 -3.76 10.85 14.89
CA GLY A 51 -5.05 10.32 14.45
C GLY A 51 -4.95 9.42 13.21
N GLY A 52 -3.74 8.91 12.91
CA GLY A 52 -3.40 8.25 11.64
C GLY A 52 -2.49 9.10 10.76
N ARG A 53 -1.98 8.51 9.68
CA ARG A 53 -1.05 9.21 8.77
C ARG A 53 -1.37 8.92 7.31
N MET A 54 -2.66 8.88 6.98
CA MET A 54 -3.10 8.63 5.61
C MET A 54 -2.80 9.85 4.73
N THR A 55 -2.33 9.63 3.50
CA THR A 55 -2.02 10.72 2.56
C THR A 55 -3.21 11.68 2.40
N GLY A 56 -2.93 12.98 2.41
CA GLY A 56 -3.97 14.03 2.30
C GLY A 56 -4.70 14.35 3.62
N THR A 57 -4.35 13.72 4.74
CA THR A 57 -4.95 14.01 6.06
C THR A 57 -4.12 14.99 6.89
N ARG A 58 -4.74 15.60 7.90
CA ARG A 58 -4.06 16.42 8.92
C ARG A 58 -2.94 15.65 9.63
N GLY A 59 -3.18 14.38 9.94
CA GLY A 59 -2.19 13.52 10.61
C GLY A 59 -0.94 13.27 9.75
N TYR A 60 -1.10 13.14 8.43
CA TYR A 60 0.04 13.08 7.51
C TYR A 60 0.85 14.37 7.51
N LEU A 61 0.19 15.54 7.45
CA LEU A 61 0.88 16.83 7.48
C LEU A 61 1.67 17.04 8.78
N GLN A 62 1.12 16.61 9.92
CA GLN A 62 1.81 16.64 11.21
C GLN A 62 3.03 15.71 11.22
N ALA A 63 2.89 14.48 10.70
CA ALA A 63 4.01 13.55 10.56
C ALA A 63 5.11 14.12 9.66
N ALA A 64 4.74 14.74 8.53
CA ALA A 64 5.70 15.37 7.63
C ALA A 64 6.40 16.57 8.29
N GLY A 65 5.68 17.37 9.09
CA GLY A 65 6.26 18.46 9.87
C GLY A 65 7.26 17.96 10.92
N TYR A 66 6.97 16.84 11.56
CA TYR A 66 7.91 16.19 12.48
C TYR A 66 9.20 15.76 11.78
N VAL A 67 9.10 15.07 10.65
CA VAL A 67 10.28 14.65 9.87
C VAL A 67 11.11 15.85 9.43
N GLU A 68 10.46 16.89 8.89
CA GLU A 68 11.17 18.11 8.49
C GLU A 68 11.93 18.72 9.67
N ALA A 69 11.32 18.77 10.86
CA ALA A 69 12.01 19.25 12.06
C ALA A 69 13.23 18.39 12.41
N GLN A 70 13.12 17.05 12.35
CA GLN A 70 14.25 16.15 12.61
C GLN A 70 15.38 16.34 11.59
N TRP A 71 15.05 16.45 10.30
CA TRP A 71 16.04 16.67 9.23
C TRP A 71 16.70 18.04 9.31
N ARG A 72 15.97 19.10 9.70
CA ARG A 72 16.56 20.41 9.98
C ARG A 72 17.50 20.39 11.18
N LEU A 73 17.10 19.73 12.28
CA LEU A 73 17.96 19.55 13.45
C LEU A 73 19.24 18.77 13.12
N ALA A 74 19.14 17.83 12.18
CA ALA A 74 20.26 17.08 11.65
C ALA A 74 21.10 17.83 10.61
N LEU A 75 20.72 19.06 10.23
CA LEU A 75 21.34 19.86 9.18
C LEU A 75 21.37 19.18 7.80
N LEU A 76 20.44 18.26 7.54
CA LEU A 76 20.30 17.59 6.25
C LEU A 76 19.97 18.63 5.16
N GLN A 77 20.50 18.45 3.95
CA GLN A 77 20.24 19.38 2.86
C GLN A 77 18.87 19.10 2.20
N PRO A 78 18.00 20.11 2.04
CA PRO A 78 16.76 19.95 1.28
C PRO A 78 17.04 19.89 -0.23
N VAL A 79 16.24 19.11 -0.97
CA VAL A 79 16.38 19.01 -2.45
C VAL A 79 15.92 20.30 -3.17
N THR A 80 15.12 21.13 -2.51
CA THR A 80 14.80 22.50 -2.98
C THR A 80 15.52 23.53 -2.12
N GLU A 81 15.58 24.79 -2.54
CA GLU A 81 16.34 25.84 -1.84
C GLU A 81 16.01 25.97 -0.35
N THR A 82 14.75 25.72 0.06
CA THR A 82 14.30 25.98 1.43
C THR A 82 13.47 24.87 2.06
N SER A 83 13.14 23.82 1.29
CA SER A 83 12.09 22.87 1.66
C SER A 83 12.43 21.43 1.29
N PHE A 84 12.16 20.53 2.22
CA PHE A 84 12.18 19.08 1.96
C PHE A 84 10.90 18.61 1.26
N LYS A 85 9.86 19.45 1.23
CA LYS A 85 8.50 19.09 0.79
C LYS A 85 8.36 19.20 -0.72
N ARG A 86 7.94 18.12 -1.37
CA ARG A 86 7.52 18.08 -2.78
C ARG A 86 6.05 17.65 -2.87
N LEU A 87 5.19 18.58 -3.27
CA LEU A 87 3.75 18.34 -3.44
C LEU A 87 3.45 17.73 -4.81
N TYR A 88 2.42 16.91 -4.86
CA TYR A 88 1.88 16.37 -6.12
C TYR A 88 0.39 16.05 -5.97
N PRO A 89 -0.42 16.22 -7.03
CA PRO A 89 -1.83 15.89 -6.97
C PRO A 89 -2.03 14.36 -7.02
N VAL A 90 -2.91 13.84 -6.16
CA VAL A 90 -3.31 12.43 -6.14
C VAL A 90 -4.81 12.34 -6.24
N GLN A 91 -5.33 11.67 -7.27
CA GLN A 91 -6.74 11.33 -7.30
C GLN A 91 -7.03 10.24 -6.26
N VAL A 92 -7.97 10.53 -5.37
CA VAL A 92 -8.36 9.60 -4.33
C VAL A 92 -9.85 9.41 -4.36
N ARG A 93 -10.28 8.21 -3.98
CA ARG A 93 -11.69 7.97 -3.74
C ARG A 93 -11.84 7.24 -2.44
N VAL A 94 -12.53 7.86 -1.49
CA VAL A 94 -12.70 7.31 -0.15
C VAL A 94 -14.10 6.71 -0.07
N PRO A 95 -14.23 5.40 0.16
CA PRO A 95 -15.51 4.81 0.53
C PRO A 95 -15.99 5.45 1.84
N ARG A 96 -17.11 6.17 1.79
CA ARG A 96 -17.64 6.93 2.93
C ARG A 96 -18.58 6.09 3.78
N ARG A 97 -19.40 5.27 3.13
CA ARG A 97 -20.39 4.42 3.79
C ARG A 97 -20.46 3.06 3.14
N ILE A 98 -20.59 2.06 3.98
CA ILE A 98 -20.97 0.71 3.58
C ILE A 98 -22.21 0.29 4.36
N ARG A 99 -23.16 -0.32 3.65
CA ARG A 99 -24.27 -1.04 4.27
C ARG A 99 -24.26 -2.46 3.71
N VAL A 100 -24.16 -3.43 4.61
CA VAL A 100 -24.29 -4.85 4.29
C VAL A 100 -25.42 -5.40 5.15
N GLN A 101 -26.46 -5.94 4.53
CA GLN A 101 -27.62 -6.47 5.23
C GLN A 101 -28.29 -7.59 4.45
N MET A 102 -28.96 -8.48 5.17
CA MET A 102 -29.89 -9.45 4.59
C MET A 102 -31.28 -8.82 4.46
N SER A 103 -32.02 -9.09 3.37
CA SER A 103 -33.33 -8.47 3.11
C SER A 103 -34.51 -8.95 3.97
N ALA A 104 -34.33 -9.99 4.80
CA ALA A 104 -35.40 -10.57 5.62
C ALA A 104 -35.76 -9.72 6.86
N ARG A 105 -36.99 -9.90 7.39
CA ARG A 105 -37.56 -9.13 8.53
C ARG A 105 -36.74 -9.20 9.84
N ASP A 106 -36.00 -10.29 10.07
CA ASP A 106 -35.04 -10.45 11.19
C ASP A 106 -33.61 -10.24 10.69
N SER A 107 -33.34 -9.05 10.15
CA SER A 107 -32.19 -8.80 9.29
C SER A 107 -30.87 -8.99 10.04
N LEU A 108 -30.07 -9.96 9.58
CA LEU A 108 -28.65 -10.02 9.89
C LEU A 108 -28.00 -8.72 9.37
N PHE A 109 -27.64 -7.84 10.30
CA PHE A 109 -26.82 -6.66 10.03
C PHE A 109 -25.35 -6.98 10.27
N PHE A 110 -24.50 -6.33 9.50
CA PHE A 110 -23.05 -6.35 9.72
C PHE A 110 -22.63 -4.96 10.18
N VAL A 111 -21.87 -4.91 11.28
CA VAL A 111 -21.42 -3.64 11.86
C VAL A 111 -20.21 -3.11 11.07
N PRO A 112 -20.32 -1.96 10.36
CA PRO A 112 -19.18 -1.37 9.65
C PRO A 112 -18.03 -1.05 10.60
N GLY A 113 -16.80 -1.35 10.19
CA GLY A 113 -15.58 -1.14 10.98
C GLY A 113 -15.31 -2.20 12.05
N LEU A 114 -16.30 -3.01 12.41
CA LEU A 114 -16.13 -4.13 13.34
C LEU A 114 -16.17 -5.48 12.62
N GLU A 115 -17.10 -5.64 11.68
CA GLU A 115 -17.35 -6.91 10.99
C GLU A 115 -17.12 -6.82 9.48
N VAL A 116 -17.40 -5.65 8.90
CA VAL A 116 -17.26 -5.39 7.46
C VAL A 116 -16.65 -4.02 7.21
N MET A 117 -15.96 -3.88 6.08
CA MET A 117 -15.44 -2.60 5.61
C MET A 117 -15.30 -2.62 4.09
N PRO A 118 -15.49 -1.49 3.39
CA PRO A 118 -15.17 -1.41 1.98
C PRO A 118 -13.68 -1.66 1.76
N ASP A 119 -13.33 -2.44 0.74
CA ASP A 119 -11.94 -2.52 0.28
C ASP A 119 -11.51 -1.17 -0.33
N PRO A 120 -10.26 -0.72 -0.18
CA PRO A 120 -9.78 0.54 -0.74
C PRO A 120 -10.02 0.72 -2.25
N GLY A 121 -10.01 -0.38 -3.03
CA GLY A 121 -10.25 -0.37 -4.48
C GLY A 121 -11.70 -0.65 -4.88
N THR A 122 -12.64 -0.70 -3.91
CA THR A 122 -14.03 -1.09 -4.15
C THR A 122 -14.74 -0.20 -5.16
N GLY A 123 -15.58 -0.84 -6.00
CA GLY A 123 -16.63 -0.17 -6.73
C GLY A 123 -17.76 0.33 -5.84
N GLY A 124 -18.50 1.32 -6.36
CA GLY A 124 -19.64 1.95 -5.70
C GLY A 124 -20.98 1.37 -6.14
N GLY A 125 -22.04 1.90 -5.55
CA GLY A 125 -23.43 1.59 -5.89
C GLY A 125 -24.04 0.48 -5.03
N THR A 126 -25.24 0.06 -5.41
CA THR A 126 -25.98 -1.02 -4.74
C THR A 126 -25.99 -2.27 -5.61
N ARG A 127 -25.68 -3.41 -5.00
CA ARG A 127 -25.70 -4.75 -5.62
C ARG A 127 -26.43 -5.73 -4.71
N VAL A 128 -27.00 -6.76 -5.33
CA VAL A 128 -27.79 -7.77 -4.64
C VAL A 128 -27.29 -9.15 -5.02
N ALA A 129 -26.81 -9.91 -4.04
CA ALA A 129 -26.40 -11.28 -4.21
C ALA A 129 -27.40 -12.24 -3.57
N ARG A 130 -27.68 -13.37 -4.24
CA ARG A 130 -28.59 -14.43 -3.79
C ARG A 130 -27.87 -15.75 -3.51
N GLN A 131 -26.62 -15.83 -3.93
CA GLN A 131 -25.78 -17.00 -3.81
C GLN A 131 -24.42 -16.60 -3.25
N LEU A 132 -23.78 -17.54 -2.56
CA LEU A 132 -22.38 -17.50 -2.19
C LEU A 132 -21.61 -18.54 -3.00
N THR A 133 -20.44 -18.15 -3.49
CA THR A 133 -19.53 -19.04 -4.22
C THR A 133 -18.08 -18.62 -4.00
N THR A 134 -17.14 -19.40 -4.55
CA THR A 134 -15.71 -19.11 -4.60
C THR A 134 -15.25 -18.87 -6.03
N LEU A 135 -14.05 -18.31 -6.20
CA LEU A 135 -13.42 -18.04 -7.50
C LEU A 135 -12.36 -19.09 -7.88
N ARG A 136 -12.63 -20.38 -7.68
CA ARG A 136 -11.66 -21.45 -8.03
C ARG A 136 -11.88 -22.09 -9.39
N ASP A 137 -13.12 -22.10 -9.86
CA ASP A 137 -13.48 -22.71 -11.14
C ASP A 137 -13.71 -21.60 -12.16
N SER A 138 -12.86 -21.49 -13.17
CA SER A 138 -12.96 -20.46 -14.21
C SER A 138 -14.16 -20.62 -15.14
N SER A 139 -14.76 -21.82 -15.20
CA SER A 139 -15.90 -22.13 -16.06
C SER A 139 -17.26 -21.70 -15.47
N LEU A 140 -17.27 -21.34 -14.18
CA LEU A 140 -18.51 -21.15 -13.43
C LEU A 140 -19.11 -19.74 -13.65
N THR A 141 -20.36 -19.65 -14.10
CA THR A 141 -21.07 -18.34 -14.25
C THR A 141 -21.39 -17.73 -12.88
N LEU A 142 -20.99 -16.49 -12.59
CA LEU A 142 -21.14 -15.88 -11.27
C LEU A 142 -22.42 -15.02 -11.12
N SER A 143 -23.34 -15.10 -12.09
CA SER A 143 -24.60 -14.36 -12.11
C SER A 143 -25.35 -14.42 -10.78
N GLY A 144 -25.59 -13.25 -10.17
CA GLY A 144 -26.32 -13.12 -8.90
C GLY A 144 -25.56 -13.61 -7.67
N ALA A 145 -24.25 -13.89 -7.77
CA ALA A 145 -23.46 -14.42 -6.67
C ALA A 145 -22.58 -13.36 -5.99
N ALA A 146 -22.45 -13.48 -4.68
CA ALA A 146 -21.36 -12.94 -3.90
C ALA A 146 -20.21 -13.96 -3.89
N VAL A 147 -19.01 -13.51 -4.23
CA VAL A 147 -17.82 -14.35 -4.35
C VAL A 147 -16.94 -14.16 -3.14
N MET A 148 -16.76 -15.21 -2.35
CA MET A 148 -15.86 -15.21 -1.20
C MET A 148 -14.46 -15.66 -1.60
N VAL A 149 -13.47 -14.89 -1.16
CA VAL A 149 -12.04 -15.12 -1.43
C VAL A 149 -11.26 -14.87 -0.14
N PRO A 150 -10.29 -15.72 0.24
CA PRO A 150 -9.45 -15.43 1.39
C PRO A 150 -8.51 -14.26 1.06
N ASP A 151 -8.22 -13.41 2.04
CA ASP A 151 -7.35 -12.24 1.85
C ASP A 151 -5.98 -12.61 1.27
N SER A 152 -5.42 -13.77 1.66
CA SER A 152 -4.15 -14.28 1.14
C SER A 152 -4.15 -14.63 -0.35
N ALA A 153 -5.32 -14.77 -0.98
CA ALA A 153 -5.45 -15.06 -2.41
C ALA A 153 -5.97 -13.86 -3.21
N PHE A 154 -6.38 -12.78 -2.53
CA PHE A 154 -6.91 -11.59 -3.16
C PHE A 154 -5.79 -10.83 -3.88
N HIS A 155 -6.04 -10.45 -5.13
CA HIS A 155 -5.10 -9.67 -5.94
C HIS A 155 -5.83 -8.71 -6.87
N GLU A 156 -5.08 -7.74 -7.39
CA GLU A 156 -5.55 -6.74 -8.34
C GLU A 156 -5.97 -7.40 -9.65
N GLY A 157 -7.18 -7.08 -10.12
CA GLY A 157 -7.78 -7.67 -11.33
C GLY A 157 -8.85 -8.73 -11.04
N MET A 158 -8.84 -9.35 -9.85
CA MET A 158 -9.82 -10.38 -9.50
C MET A 158 -11.27 -9.85 -9.52
N ALA A 159 -11.48 -8.61 -9.08
CA ALA A 159 -12.81 -7.99 -9.13
C ALA A 159 -13.33 -7.82 -10.57
N ALA A 160 -12.44 -7.53 -11.52
CA ALA A 160 -12.79 -7.42 -12.92
C ALA A 160 -13.14 -8.79 -13.51
N GLU A 161 -12.41 -9.84 -13.15
CA GLU A 161 -12.74 -11.22 -13.53
C GLU A 161 -14.13 -11.63 -12.99
N VAL A 162 -14.39 -11.36 -11.71
CA VAL A 162 -15.67 -11.65 -11.07
C VAL A 162 -16.81 -10.93 -11.79
N ALA A 163 -16.65 -9.64 -12.06
CA ALA A 163 -17.66 -8.84 -12.76
C ALA A 163 -17.89 -9.31 -14.19
N ALA A 164 -16.83 -9.63 -14.94
CA ALA A 164 -16.93 -10.14 -16.31
C ALA A 164 -17.72 -11.46 -16.39
N ARG A 165 -17.72 -12.24 -15.30
CA ARG A 165 -18.47 -13.49 -15.16
C ARG A 165 -19.87 -13.30 -14.55
N GLY A 166 -20.29 -12.06 -14.31
CA GLY A 166 -21.60 -11.69 -13.78
C GLY A 166 -21.74 -11.67 -12.25
N GLY A 167 -20.62 -11.68 -11.52
CA GLY A 167 -20.63 -11.58 -10.06
C GLY A 167 -21.10 -10.22 -9.57
N GLU A 168 -21.82 -10.21 -8.45
CA GLU A 168 -22.48 -9.01 -7.91
C GLU A 168 -21.62 -8.29 -6.88
N VAL A 169 -20.96 -9.08 -6.02
CA VAL A 169 -20.17 -8.59 -4.89
C VAL A 169 -18.98 -9.51 -4.69
N MET A 170 -17.82 -8.95 -4.32
CA MET A 170 -16.70 -9.73 -3.85
C MET A 170 -16.51 -9.53 -2.34
N LEU A 171 -16.37 -10.64 -1.62
CA LEU A 171 -16.19 -10.69 -0.17
C LEU A 171 -14.78 -11.21 0.14
N VAL A 172 -13.90 -10.32 0.58
CA VAL A 172 -12.53 -10.67 0.98
C VAL A 172 -12.54 -11.03 2.45
N VAL A 173 -12.33 -12.32 2.76
CA VAL A 173 -12.38 -12.86 4.11
C VAL A 173 -11.02 -12.73 4.77
N GLY A 174 -10.95 -11.93 5.83
CA GLY A 174 -9.70 -11.68 6.55
C GLY A 174 -9.81 -10.50 7.51
N GLU A 175 -8.66 -9.90 7.81
CA GLU A 175 -8.62 -8.70 8.64
C GLU A 175 -9.21 -7.49 7.91
N LEU A 176 -9.86 -6.63 8.68
CA LEU A 176 -10.42 -5.39 8.18
C LEU A 176 -9.30 -4.39 7.99
N TRP A 177 -8.96 -4.09 6.73
CA TRP A 177 -7.87 -3.17 6.41
C TRP A 177 -8.32 -1.86 5.77
N PRO A 178 -8.23 -0.72 6.47
CA PRO A 178 -8.58 0.56 5.91
C PRO A 178 -7.47 1.03 4.99
N GLY A 179 -7.86 1.55 3.84
CA GLY A 179 -6.94 2.18 2.93
C GLY A 179 -7.70 2.99 1.92
N VAL A 180 -6.95 3.72 1.13
CA VAL A 180 -7.49 4.43 -0.02
C VAL A 180 -6.60 4.06 -1.19
N ARG A 181 -7.21 3.57 -2.26
CA ARG A 181 -6.52 3.15 -3.48
C ARG A 181 -6.72 4.19 -4.57
N GLY A 182 -5.73 4.27 -5.47
CA GLY A 182 -5.85 5.02 -6.71
C GLY A 182 -6.80 4.33 -7.70
N MET A 183 -7.17 5.04 -8.76
CA MET A 183 -7.94 4.50 -9.89
C MET A 183 -7.16 3.41 -10.66
N PRO A 184 -7.83 2.49 -11.39
CA PRO A 184 -9.27 2.45 -11.70
C PRO A 184 -10.13 1.78 -10.61
N GLU A 185 -11.41 2.16 -10.60
CA GLU A 185 -12.43 1.59 -9.71
C GLU A 185 -12.75 0.15 -10.12
N ALA A 186 -12.89 -0.75 -9.13
CA ALA A 186 -13.40 -2.08 -9.42
C ALA A 186 -14.84 -2.01 -9.96
N PRO A 187 -15.22 -2.82 -10.96
CA PRO A 187 -16.56 -2.78 -11.56
C PRO A 187 -17.70 -3.23 -10.62
N LEU A 188 -17.38 -3.68 -9.41
CA LEU A 188 -18.31 -4.17 -8.40
C LEU A 188 -17.86 -3.79 -6.98
N PRO A 189 -18.77 -3.79 -6.00
CA PRO A 189 -18.43 -3.65 -4.59
C PRO A 189 -17.54 -4.80 -4.09
N ILE A 190 -16.44 -4.42 -3.46
CA ILE A 190 -15.52 -5.30 -2.77
C ILE A 190 -15.62 -4.99 -1.27
N VAL A 191 -15.98 -6.00 -0.48
CA VAL A 191 -16.17 -5.88 0.96
C VAL A 191 -15.18 -6.78 1.68
N ARG A 192 -14.36 -6.20 2.54
CA ARG A 192 -13.60 -6.95 3.53
C ARG A 192 -14.53 -7.37 4.66
N ILE A 193 -14.50 -8.64 5.02
CA ILE A 193 -15.37 -9.24 6.03
C ILE A 193 -14.55 -10.09 7.00
N ARG A 194 -14.77 -9.91 8.31
CA ARG A 194 -14.10 -10.75 9.32
C ARG A 194 -14.52 -12.23 9.19
N PRO A 195 -13.65 -13.19 9.52
CA PRO A 195 -13.97 -14.60 9.46
C PRO A 195 -15.28 -14.97 10.19
N GLU A 196 -15.53 -14.38 11.36
CA GLU A 196 -16.73 -14.63 12.17
C GLU A 196 -18.02 -14.15 11.46
N ALA A 197 -17.95 -13.00 10.79
CA ALA A 197 -19.05 -12.47 10.01
C ALA A 197 -19.29 -13.29 8.73
N ALA A 198 -18.22 -13.73 8.06
CA ALA A 198 -18.30 -14.60 6.89
C ALA A 198 -18.91 -15.97 7.24
N MET A 199 -18.53 -16.54 8.39
CA MET A 199 -19.12 -17.76 8.94
C MET A 199 -20.64 -17.63 9.13
N ARG A 200 -21.07 -16.53 9.74
CA ARG A 200 -22.50 -16.23 9.98
C ARG A 200 -23.26 -16.06 8.67
N LEU A 201 -22.67 -15.36 7.71
CA LEU A 201 -23.25 -15.18 6.37
C LEU A 201 -23.38 -16.51 5.61
N ALA A 202 -22.38 -17.39 5.69
CA ALA A 202 -22.37 -18.68 5.02
C ALA A 202 -23.16 -19.77 5.75
N GLY A 203 -23.51 -19.57 7.03
CA GLY A 203 -24.11 -20.58 7.89
C GLY A 203 -23.15 -21.75 8.19
N LEU A 204 -21.86 -21.45 8.41
CA LEU A 204 -20.80 -22.45 8.56
C LEU A 204 -19.98 -22.25 9.84
N SER A 205 -19.44 -23.36 10.38
CA SER A 205 -18.36 -23.29 11.37
C SER A 205 -17.06 -22.80 10.73
N ARG A 206 -16.06 -22.43 11.54
CA ARG A 206 -14.75 -21.97 11.06
C ARG A 206 -14.11 -22.99 10.10
N ASP A 207 -14.01 -24.24 10.52
CA ASP A 207 -13.45 -25.33 9.68
C ASP A 207 -14.33 -25.64 8.47
N GLY A 208 -15.65 -25.44 8.59
CA GLY A 208 -16.59 -25.57 7.49
C GLY A 208 -16.34 -24.50 6.42
N LEU A 209 -16.15 -23.24 6.84
CA LEU A 209 -15.87 -22.12 5.95
C LEU A 209 -14.53 -22.32 5.23
N LEU A 210 -13.46 -22.64 5.96
CA LEU A 210 -12.13 -22.87 5.38
C LEU A 210 -12.15 -23.99 4.33
N ARG A 211 -12.78 -25.12 4.63
CA ARG A 211 -12.93 -26.23 3.66
C ARG A 211 -13.82 -25.84 2.48
N TRP A 212 -14.89 -25.10 2.71
CA TRP A 212 -15.79 -24.67 1.64
C TRP A 212 -15.09 -23.69 0.68
N MET A 213 -14.27 -22.76 1.18
CA MET A 213 -13.48 -21.83 0.38
C MET A 213 -12.39 -22.51 -0.47
N GLN A 214 -12.02 -23.75 -0.14
CA GLN A 214 -11.13 -24.57 -0.95
C GLN A 214 -11.85 -25.33 -2.08
N GLY A 215 -13.18 -25.39 -2.05
CA GLY A 215 -14.00 -26.05 -3.07
C GLY A 215 -14.61 -25.10 -4.10
N THR A 216 -15.50 -25.62 -4.93
CA THR A 216 -16.23 -24.92 -6.01
C THR A 216 -17.74 -24.88 -5.78
N LYS A 217 -18.20 -25.30 -4.59
CA LYS A 217 -19.64 -25.46 -4.29
C LYS A 217 -20.32 -24.11 -4.11
N ARG A 218 -21.46 -23.93 -4.78
CA ARG A 218 -22.36 -22.80 -4.49
C ARG A 218 -23.24 -23.06 -3.29
N ARG A 219 -23.61 -21.99 -2.60
CA ARG A 219 -24.61 -21.98 -1.54
C ARG A 219 -25.67 -20.94 -1.86
N ARG A 220 -26.93 -21.31 -1.73
CA ARG A 220 -28.03 -20.35 -1.79
C ARG A 220 -28.08 -19.60 -0.46
N LEU A 221 -28.18 -18.28 -0.51
CA LEU A 221 -28.44 -17.47 0.67
C LEU A 221 -29.91 -17.64 1.08
N PHE A 222 -30.18 -17.59 2.38
CA PHE A 222 -31.55 -17.70 2.89
C PHE A 222 -32.39 -16.44 2.63
N ALA A 223 -31.75 -15.31 2.30
CA ALA A 223 -32.36 -14.06 1.84
C ALA A 223 -31.39 -13.32 0.90
N ASP A 224 -31.82 -12.20 0.32
CA ASP A 224 -30.96 -11.40 -0.56
C ASP A 224 -29.93 -10.63 0.28
N LEU A 225 -28.64 -10.75 -0.06
CA LEU A 225 -27.55 -9.95 0.49
C LEU A 225 -27.48 -8.63 -0.27
N VAL A 226 -27.82 -7.53 0.38
CA VAL A 226 -27.79 -6.18 -0.19
C VAL A 226 -26.52 -5.50 0.28
N VAL A 227 -25.68 -5.08 -0.68
CA VAL A 227 -24.45 -4.32 -0.43
C VAL A 227 -24.56 -2.97 -1.11
N THR A 228 -24.43 -1.91 -0.32
CA THR A 228 -24.36 -0.53 -0.81
C THR A 228 -23.03 0.07 -0.39
N VAL A 229 -22.28 0.58 -1.36
CA VAL A 229 -21.06 1.36 -1.13
C VAL A 229 -21.26 2.75 -1.70
N GLU A 230 -21.11 3.76 -0.86
CA GLU A 230 -21.14 5.17 -1.25
C GLU A 230 -19.74 5.75 -1.12
N HIS A 231 -19.27 6.42 -2.17
CA HIS A 231 -18.02 7.16 -2.13
C HIS A 231 -18.24 8.63 -1.82
N GLU A 232 -17.30 9.24 -1.12
CA GLU A 232 -17.23 10.69 -1.02
C GLU A 232 -16.78 11.28 -2.36
N ALA A 233 -17.40 12.38 -2.78
CA ALA A 233 -16.93 13.15 -3.92
C ALA A 233 -15.64 13.86 -3.51
N SER A 234 -14.50 13.47 -4.08
CA SER A 234 -13.23 14.18 -3.86
C SER A 234 -12.28 13.96 -5.03
N PRO A 235 -12.36 14.77 -6.10
CA PRO A 235 -11.35 14.74 -7.13
C PRO A 235 -10.11 15.49 -6.61
N TYR A 236 -9.05 14.73 -6.35
CA TYR A 236 -7.72 15.16 -5.91
C TYR A 236 -7.54 15.56 -4.42
N VAL A 237 -6.53 14.96 -3.79
CA VAL A 237 -5.84 15.50 -2.61
C VAL A 237 -4.40 15.81 -2.96
N TRP A 238 -3.76 16.68 -2.18
CA TRP A 238 -2.32 16.91 -2.30
C TRP A 238 -1.55 15.83 -1.52
N GLY A 239 -0.84 14.99 -2.27
CA GLY A 239 0.24 14.17 -1.73
C GLY A 239 1.47 15.03 -1.45
N LEU A 240 2.31 14.58 -0.52
CA LEU A 240 3.48 15.31 -0.06
C LEU A 240 4.63 14.35 0.22
N ASN A 241 5.64 14.35 -0.65
CA ASN A 241 6.90 13.65 -0.42
C ASN A 241 7.86 14.51 0.40
N LEU A 242 8.72 13.87 1.18
CA LEU A 242 9.86 14.52 1.83
C LEU A 242 11.18 14.01 1.25
N LEU A 243 12.02 14.94 0.81
CA LEU A 243 13.27 14.67 0.12
C LEU A 243 14.40 15.53 0.71
N GLY A 244 15.42 14.86 1.23
CA GLY A 244 16.65 15.49 1.70
C GLY A 244 17.86 14.65 1.29
N PHE A 245 19.03 15.26 1.17
CA PHE A 245 20.20 14.58 0.63
C PHE A 245 21.49 14.93 1.37
N VAL A 246 22.50 14.09 1.16
CA VAL A 246 23.90 14.34 1.47
C VAL A 246 24.68 14.28 0.15
N ALA A 247 25.32 15.39 -0.22
CA ALA A 247 26.07 15.51 -1.46
C ALA A 247 27.25 14.53 -1.49
N GLY A 248 27.46 13.88 -2.63
CA GLY A 248 28.68 13.10 -2.85
C GLY A 248 29.89 14.00 -3.01
N GLN A 249 31.07 13.54 -2.57
CA GLN A 249 32.32 14.31 -2.69
C GLN A 249 33.05 14.11 -4.03
N HIS A 250 32.84 12.99 -4.71
CA HIS A 250 33.66 12.66 -5.88
C HIS A 250 33.05 13.26 -7.16
N PRO A 251 33.84 13.93 -8.04
CA PRO A 251 33.33 14.70 -9.18
C PRO A 251 32.50 13.92 -10.23
N VAL A 252 32.55 12.59 -10.22
CA VAL A 252 31.88 11.73 -11.21
C VAL A 252 30.73 10.94 -10.57
N PRO A 253 30.95 10.06 -9.58
CA PRO A 253 29.87 9.28 -8.99
C PRO A 253 28.98 10.14 -8.06
N ALA A 254 29.36 11.35 -7.67
CA ALA A 254 28.42 12.27 -6.99
C ALA A 254 27.21 12.64 -7.87
N ARG A 255 27.28 12.43 -9.19
CA ARG A 255 26.15 12.61 -10.13
C ARG A 255 25.18 11.42 -10.12
N GLU A 256 25.55 10.32 -9.46
CA GLU A 256 24.69 9.17 -9.23
C GLU A 256 23.96 9.33 -7.88
N LEU A 257 22.70 8.89 -7.84
CA LEU A 257 21.87 8.91 -6.65
C LEU A 257 21.71 7.52 -6.07
N VAL A 258 22.10 7.35 -4.82
CA VAL A 258 21.67 6.23 -3.99
C VAL A 258 20.44 6.67 -3.22
N ILE A 259 19.28 6.06 -3.50
CA ILE A 259 18.01 6.43 -2.87
C ILE A 259 17.74 5.48 -1.71
N VAL A 260 17.75 6.02 -0.48
CA VAL A 260 17.31 5.33 0.74
C VAL A 260 15.92 5.82 1.07
N CYS A 261 14.92 4.94 1.02
CA CYS A 261 13.55 5.40 1.11
C CYS A 261 12.60 4.46 1.86
N ALA A 262 11.49 5.05 2.32
CA ALA A 262 10.37 4.35 2.92
C ALA A 262 9.08 5.12 2.63
N HIS A 263 7.93 4.49 2.87
CA HIS A 263 6.69 5.26 2.95
C HIS A 263 6.64 6.07 4.25
N LEU A 264 6.09 7.28 4.18
CA LEU A 264 5.61 7.95 5.37
C LEU A 264 4.17 7.55 5.63
N ASP A 265 3.30 7.45 4.65
CA ASP A 265 1.88 7.25 4.96
C ASP A 265 1.58 5.91 5.66
N GLY A 266 0.55 5.92 6.50
CA GLY A 266 0.14 4.77 7.30
C GLY A 266 -1.37 4.76 7.53
N PRO A 267 -1.91 3.69 8.15
CA PRO A 267 -3.33 3.60 8.46
C PRO A 267 -3.80 4.79 9.30
N GLY A 268 -5.08 5.09 9.20
CA GLY A 268 -5.72 6.16 9.95
C GLY A 268 -7.17 5.87 10.24
N GLN A 269 -7.97 6.93 10.36
CA GLN A 269 -9.40 6.83 10.67
C GLN A 269 -10.27 7.02 9.41
N PRO A 270 -10.54 6.00 8.59
CA PRO A 270 -11.67 6.13 7.66
C PRO A 270 -12.98 6.06 8.43
N ALA A 271 -13.87 7.00 8.11
CA ALA A 271 -15.23 7.06 8.66
C ALA A 271 -15.31 7.01 10.20
N GLY A 272 -14.28 7.53 10.90
CA GLY A 272 -14.23 7.60 12.38
C GLY A 272 -13.76 6.32 13.09
N VAL A 273 -13.37 5.26 12.37
CA VAL A 273 -12.86 4.02 12.98
C VAL A 273 -11.34 4.04 12.97
N ARG A 274 -10.72 4.09 14.15
CA ARG A 274 -9.26 4.04 14.29
C ARG A 274 -8.79 2.60 14.13
N VAL A 275 -7.93 2.35 13.14
CA VAL A 275 -7.26 1.06 12.97
C VAL A 275 -5.79 1.23 13.30
N TYR A 276 -5.31 0.38 14.20
CA TYR A 276 -3.92 0.31 14.61
C TYR A 276 -3.26 -0.88 13.93
N ASP A 277 -2.04 -0.67 13.40
CA ASP A 277 -1.21 -1.72 12.84
C ASP A 277 0.23 -1.54 13.28
N PRO A 278 0.77 -2.48 14.05
CA PRO A 278 2.15 -2.42 14.50
C PRO A 278 3.14 -2.50 13.33
N THR A 279 2.77 -3.13 12.20
CA THR A 279 3.63 -3.31 11.01
C THR A 279 3.71 -2.07 10.11
N ARG A 280 2.85 -1.07 10.33
CA ARG A 280 2.86 0.24 9.65
C ARG A 280 2.93 1.40 10.65
N SER A 281 3.58 1.13 11.78
CA SER A 281 3.82 2.07 12.88
C SER A 281 4.79 3.21 12.53
N GLY A 282 5.40 3.17 11.34
CA GLY A 282 6.38 4.15 10.88
C GLY A 282 7.82 3.76 11.22
N ASP A 283 8.09 2.48 11.45
CA ASP A 283 9.41 1.88 11.66
C ASP A 283 10.37 2.08 10.50
N ALA A 284 9.94 1.80 9.26
CA ALA A 284 10.76 2.05 8.08
C ALA A 284 11.06 3.55 7.92
N ALA A 285 10.07 4.41 8.18
CA ALA A 285 10.26 5.85 8.18
C ALA A 285 11.23 6.30 9.28
N ALA A 286 11.10 5.76 10.50
CA ALA A 286 12.00 6.02 11.61
C ALA A 286 13.45 5.62 11.27
N ALA A 287 13.65 4.51 10.57
CA ALA A 287 14.97 4.08 10.13
C ALA A 287 15.59 5.07 9.13
N VAL A 288 14.81 5.55 8.16
CA VAL A 288 15.28 6.57 7.20
C VAL A 288 15.60 7.89 7.90
N ILE A 289 14.81 8.31 8.89
CA ILE A 289 15.09 9.53 9.68
C ILE A 289 16.43 9.37 10.43
N GLU A 290 16.66 8.23 11.08
CA GLU A 290 17.91 7.97 11.80
C GLU A 290 19.13 7.87 10.88
N LEU A 291 19.00 7.16 9.75
CA LEU A 291 20.06 7.09 8.76
C LEU A 291 20.39 8.49 8.21
N ALA A 292 19.38 9.29 7.86
CA ALA A 292 19.58 10.65 7.39
C ALA A 292 20.31 11.50 8.43
N ARG A 293 19.91 11.42 9.71
CA ARG A 293 20.57 12.12 10.81
C ARG A 293 22.04 11.72 10.94
N ARG A 294 22.34 10.43 10.85
CA ARG A 294 23.70 9.89 10.96
C ARG A 294 24.59 10.30 9.80
N PHE A 295 24.15 10.09 8.56
CA PHE A 295 24.90 10.47 7.37
C PHE A 295 25.13 11.98 7.30
N SER A 296 24.13 12.79 7.65
CA SER A 296 24.30 14.24 7.75
C SER A 296 25.33 14.62 8.82
N SER A 297 25.24 14.01 10.00
CA SER A 297 26.22 14.25 11.08
C SER A 297 27.65 13.89 10.64
N MET A 298 27.86 12.73 10.01
CA MET A 298 29.19 12.29 9.55
C MET A 298 29.75 13.19 8.45
N ALA A 299 28.90 13.60 7.50
CA ALA A 299 29.25 14.49 6.40
C ALA A 299 29.78 15.86 6.87
N HIS A 300 29.45 16.27 8.10
CA HIS A 300 29.98 17.51 8.68
C HIS A 300 31.38 17.38 9.28
N TRP A 301 31.84 16.17 9.64
CA TRP A 301 33.05 15.99 10.43
C TRP A 301 34.20 15.27 9.70
N THR A 302 33.93 14.26 8.88
CA THR A 302 35.02 13.44 8.32
C THR A 302 34.80 12.98 6.90
N ASP A 303 33.75 12.21 6.62
CA ASP A 303 33.66 11.41 5.38
C ASP A 303 32.34 11.67 4.64
N LEU A 304 32.43 12.37 3.52
CA LEU A 304 31.33 12.47 2.57
C LEU A 304 31.27 11.18 1.73
N PRO A 305 30.07 10.65 1.44
CA PRO A 305 29.94 9.52 0.54
C PRO A 305 30.49 9.87 -0.85
N GLU A 306 31.01 8.91 -1.60
CA GLU A 306 31.44 9.16 -2.99
C GLU A 306 30.26 9.56 -3.89
N ARG A 307 29.11 8.94 -3.65
CA ARG A 307 27.83 9.16 -4.34
C ARG A 307 26.92 10.05 -3.53
N THR A 308 26.03 10.77 -4.21
CA THR A 308 24.99 11.52 -3.51
C THR A 308 23.96 10.56 -2.96
N ILE A 309 23.63 10.69 -1.67
CA ILE A 309 22.60 9.87 -1.01
C ILE A 309 21.35 10.72 -0.86
N LEU A 310 20.25 10.26 -1.45
CA LEU A 310 18.93 10.86 -1.29
C LEU A 310 18.13 10.05 -0.26
N PHE A 311 17.72 10.71 0.81
CA PHE A 311 16.76 10.21 1.77
C PHE A 311 15.36 10.66 1.37
N ALA A 312 14.47 9.69 1.13
CA ALA A 312 13.14 9.97 0.64
C ALA A 312 12.06 9.28 1.47
N LEU A 313 11.07 10.05 1.91
CA LEU A 313 9.85 9.54 2.51
C LEU A 313 8.67 9.84 1.61
N TRP A 314 8.05 8.78 1.09
CA TRP A 314 6.98 8.87 0.10
C TRP A 314 5.60 8.91 0.76
N SER A 315 4.72 9.80 0.30
CA SER A 315 3.27 9.59 0.48
C SER A 315 2.74 8.65 -0.59
N GLY A 316 1.47 8.27 -0.45
CA GLY A 316 0.75 7.61 -1.52
C GLY A 316 1.02 6.11 -1.60
N SER A 317 1.57 5.47 -0.57
CA SER A 317 1.92 4.04 -0.66
C SER A 317 0.70 3.14 -0.82
N THR A 318 -0.47 3.55 -0.32
CA THR A 318 -1.74 2.83 -0.58
C THR A 318 -2.40 3.23 -1.90
N PHE A 319 -1.90 4.29 -2.54
CA PHE A 319 -2.45 4.88 -3.76
C PHE A 319 -1.60 4.51 -4.97
N ASP A 320 -1.33 3.22 -5.16
CA ASP A 320 -0.47 2.74 -6.25
C ASP A 320 0.91 3.42 -6.24
N HIS A 321 1.52 3.53 -5.06
CA HIS A 321 2.82 4.19 -4.88
C HIS A 321 2.90 5.60 -5.48
N ALA A 322 1.79 6.37 -5.42
CA ALA A 322 1.65 7.64 -6.12
C ALA A 322 2.80 8.63 -5.85
N GLY A 323 3.39 8.63 -4.65
CA GLY A 323 4.52 9.50 -4.32
C GLY A 323 5.80 9.14 -5.06
N LEU A 324 6.12 7.85 -5.14
CA LEU A 324 7.26 7.38 -5.92
C LEU A 324 7.02 7.65 -7.41
N ARG A 325 5.81 7.36 -7.92
CA ARG A 325 5.44 7.63 -9.31
C ARG A 325 5.47 9.10 -9.70
N ALA A 326 5.19 10.01 -8.78
CA ALA A 326 5.29 11.46 -9.01
C ALA A 326 6.74 11.98 -8.93
N TYR A 327 7.65 11.20 -8.36
CA TYR A 327 9.07 11.51 -8.29
C TYR A 327 9.81 11.07 -9.56
N LEU A 328 9.53 9.85 -10.04
CA LEU A 328 10.06 9.26 -11.29
C LEU A 328 9.51 9.97 -12.53
#